data_AF-A0A8T0KZV0-F1
#
_entry.id   AF-A0A8T0KZV0-F1
#
_cell.length_a   1.000
_cell.length_b   1.000
_cell.length_c   1.000
_cell.angle_alpha   90.00
_cell.angle_beta   90.00
_cell.angle_gamma   90.00
#
_symmetry.space_group_name_H-M   'P 1'
#
loop_
_entity.id
_entity.type
_entity.pdbx_description
1 polymer ?
#
loop_
_entity_poly.entity_id
_entity_poly.type
_entity_poly.pdbx_seq_one_letter_code
_entity_poly.pdbx_strand_id
1 'polypeptide(L)'
;MLLATFSLLTFCFVVRYTKMETCLTPLPEVNDVSEVSGGKLSNWPERLTAVPPRISSGSLKGITADMFKENTELWKKRVAYYKSLDYQLAERGRYRNLLDMNAFLGGFAAALIDDPLWVMNTVPVEAEFNTLGVIYERGLIGTYQNWCEAMSTYPRTYDFIHGDSVFSLYQNRCKMEDILLEMDRILRPQGSVILRDDVDVLLKVKKFADAMEWDSRIADHEKGPHQREKIFFAVKKYWTAPPPEQKST
;
A
#
# COMPACT_ATOMS: atom_id res chain seq x y z
N MET A 1 12.18 -64.85 30.06
CA MET A 1 11.36 -65.16 28.88
C MET A 1 11.02 -63.83 28.23
N LEU A 2 11.62 -63.53 27.07
CA LEU A 2 11.32 -62.34 26.27
C LEU A 2 9.85 -62.37 25.84
N LEU A 3 9.18 -61.22 25.86
CA LEU A 3 8.21 -60.82 24.85
C LEU A 3 8.13 -59.28 24.84
N ALA A 4 8.46 -58.74 23.67
CA ALA A 4 8.29 -57.35 23.26
C ALA A 4 6.80 -56.98 23.25
N THR A 5 6.31 -55.73 23.25
CA THR A 5 6.63 -54.52 22.47
C THR A 5 5.77 -53.40 23.08
N PHE A 6 6.25 -52.16 23.20
CA PHE A 6 5.39 -50.95 23.11
C PHE A 6 6.31 -49.71 23.06
N SER A 7 6.53 -49.17 21.86
CA SER A 7 6.98 -47.79 21.69
C SER A 7 6.38 -47.27 20.39
N LEU A 8 5.11 -46.88 20.47
CA LEU A 8 4.56 -45.90 19.55
C LEU A 8 4.95 -44.55 20.13
N LEU A 9 6.04 -43.96 19.61
CA LEU A 9 6.27 -42.53 19.70
C LEU A 9 5.03 -41.83 19.13
N THR A 10 4.12 -41.44 20.02
CA THR A 10 3.07 -40.49 19.68
C THR A 10 3.80 -39.17 19.52
N PHE A 11 4.12 -38.81 18.28
CA PHE A 11 4.39 -37.42 17.92
C PHE A 11 3.13 -36.63 18.29
N CYS A 12 3.09 -36.12 19.51
CA CYS A 12 2.16 -35.09 19.92
C CYS A 12 2.51 -33.83 19.11
N PHE A 13 1.96 -33.72 17.90
CA PHE A 13 1.68 -32.42 17.29
C PHE A 13 0.68 -31.71 18.20
N VAL A 14 1.17 -31.13 19.30
CA VAL A 14 0.42 -30.15 20.06
C VAL A 14 0.41 -28.90 19.19
N VAL A 15 -0.61 -28.77 18.36
CA VAL A 15 -1.03 -27.47 17.83
C VAL A 15 -1.42 -26.65 19.06
N ARG A 16 -0.47 -25.89 19.62
CA ARG A 16 -0.74 -24.94 20.69
C ARG A 16 -1.60 -23.83 20.10
N TYR A 17 -2.91 -23.96 20.22
CA TYR A 17 -3.79 -22.80 20.15
C TYR A 17 -3.41 -21.86 21.31
N THR A 18 -2.75 -20.75 20.99
CA THR A 18 -2.53 -19.66 21.94
C THR A 18 -3.88 -19.12 22.37
N LYS A 19 -4.12 -19.06 23.69
CA LYS A 19 -5.33 -18.49 24.25
C LYS A 19 -5.38 -17.01 23.84
N MET A 20 -6.40 -16.61 23.06
CA MET A 20 -6.58 -15.22 22.69
C MET A 20 -6.79 -14.39 23.96
N GLU A 21 -6.00 -13.35 24.13
CA GLU A 21 -6.20 -12.36 25.18
C GLU A 21 -7.30 -11.38 24.77
N THR A 22 -8.03 -10.86 25.75
CA THR A 22 -9.04 -9.83 25.50
C THR A 22 -8.34 -8.53 25.14
N CYS A 23 -8.20 -8.25 23.84
CA CYS A 23 -7.70 -6.99 23.32
C CYS A 23 -8.79 -5.91 23.37
N LEU A 24 -9.20 -5.49 24.57
CA LEU A 24 -9.96 -4.25 24.73
C LEU A 24 -8.97 -3.09 24.72
N THR A 25 -8.97 -2.29 23.66
CA THR A 25 -8.20 -1.04 23.60
C THR A 25 -9.00 0.02 24.35
N PRO A 26 -8.60 0.44 25.57
CA PRO A 26 -9.35 1.44 26.31
C PRO A 26 -9.31 2.77 25.56
N LEU A 27 -10.43 3.49 25.57
CA LEU A 27 -10.47 4.84 25.06
C LEU A 27 -9.59 5.76 25.93
N PRO A 28 -8.93 6.78 25.35
CA PRO A 28 -8.22 7.78 26.14
C PRO A 28 -9.15 8.41 27.18
N GLU A 29 -8.63 8.55 28.41
CA GLU A 29 -9.35 9.22 29.50
C GLU A 29 -9.63 10.68 29.12
N VAL A 30 -10.85 11.12 29.42
CA VAL A 30 -11.33 12.50 29.24
C VAL A 30 -11.72 13.06 30.60
N ASN A 31 -11.45 14.35 30.81
CA ASN A 31 -11.70 14.99 32.10
C ASN A 31 -13.13 15.54 32.21
N ASP A 32 -13.78 15.80 31.07
CA ASP A 32 -15.11 16.39 30.97
C ASP A 32 -16.02 15.58 30.02
N VAL A 33 -17.33 15.56 30.29
CA VAL A 33 -18.35 14.87 29.46
C VAL A 33 -18.44 15.48 28.05
N SER A 34 -18.02 16.74 27.90
CA SER A 34 -17.97 17.45 26.61
C SER A 34 -16.70 17.17 25.79
N GLU A 35 -15.69 16.54 26.38
CA GLU A 35 -14.45 16.18 25.68
C GLU A 35 -14.61 14.89 24.88
N VAL A 36 -14.05 14.87 23.66
CA VAL A 36 -14.05 13.69 22.80
C VAL A 36 -12.78 12.89 23.08
N SER A 37 -12.92 11.64 23.52
CA SER A 37 -11.78 10.72 23.71
C SER A 37 -10.96 10.58 22.42
N GLY A 38 -9.68 10.93 22.49
CA GLY A 38 -8.78 10.95 21.33
C GLY A 38 -8.73 12.29 20.57
N GLY A 39 -9.47 13.30 21.02
CA GLY A 39 -9.48 14.65 20.48
C GLY A 39 -10.58 14.92 19.47
N LYS A 40 -11.01 16.19 19.38
CA LYS A 40 -12.06 16.63 18.45
C LYS A 40 -11.52 16.64 17.01
N LEU A 41 -12.19 15.90 16.14
CA LEU A 41 -11.91 15.90 14.70
C LEU A 41 -12.64 17.04 13.99
N SER A 42 -12.02 17.56 12.93
CA SER A 42 -12.68 18.52 12.03
C SER A 42 -13.74 17.80 11.19
N ASN A 43 -14.69 18.56 10.63
CA ASN A 43 -15.70 18.00 9.74
C ASN A 43 -15.10 17.67 8.36
N TRP A 44 -15.76 16.77 7.63
CA TRP A 44 -15.44 16.54 6.23
C TRP A 44 -15.90 17.74 5.37
N PRO A 45 -15.13 18.19 4.37
CA PRO A 45 -13.84 17.65 3.87
C PRO A 45 -12.57 18.23 4.53
N GLU A 46 -12.69 19.24 5.39
CA GLU A 46 -11.56 19.95 6.00
C GLU A 46 -10.61 19.04 6.79
N ARG A 47 -11.13 17.96 7.39
CA ARG A 47 -10.33 16.96 8.12
C ARG A 47 -9.24 16.28 7.29
N LEU A 48 -9.31 16.30 5.95
CA LEU A 48 -8.27 15.75 5.08
C LEU A 48 -6.94 16.49 5.23
N THR A 49 -6.99 17.80 5.46
CA THR A 49 -5.82 18.69 5.54
C THR A 49 -5.57 19.22 6.94
N ALA A 50 -6.53 19.09 7.85
CA ALA A 50 -6.36 19.44 9.25
C ALA A 50 -5.34 18.49 9.93
N VAL A 51 -4.52 19.06 10.82
CA VAL A 51 -3.55 18.26 11.59
C VAL A 51 -4.32 17.36 12.57
N PRO A 52 -4.13 16.04 12.52
CA PRO A 52 -4.83 15.11 13.41
C PRO A 52 -4.47 15.34 14.89
N PRO A 53 -5.42 15.16 15.83
CA PRO A 53 -5.16 15.34 17.26
C PRO A 53 -4.01 14.50 17.78
N ARG A 54 -3.79 13.28 17.26
CA ARG A 54 -2.71 12.38 17.67
C ARG A 54 -1.31 12.93 17.37
N ILE A 55 -1.18 13.73 16.32
CA ILE A 55 0.08 14.41 15.97
C ILE A 55 0.25 15.63 16.88
N SER A 56 -0.82 16.41 17.07
CA SER A 56 -0.80 17.60 17.94
C SER A 56 -0.53 17.26 19.41
N SER A 57 -1.02 16.13 19.90
CA SER A 57 -0.79 15.63 21.27
C SER A 57 0.61 15.01 21.47
N GLY A 58 1.39 14.83 20.40
CA GLY A 58 2.67 14.15 20.45
C GLY A 58 2.59 12.65 20.77
N SER A 59 1.40 12.05 20.67
CA SER A 59 1.21 10.61 20.93
C SER A 59 1.94 9.73 19.93
N LEU A 60 2.15 10.23 18.71
CA LEU A 60 2.93 9.57 17.67
C LEU A 60 4.35 10.17 17.64
N LYS A 61 5.30 9.46 18.23
CA LYS A 61 6.71 9.89 18.30
C LYS A 61 7.30 9.93 16.88
N GLY A 62 8.00 11.02 16.54
CA GLY A 62 8.74 11.16 15.28
C GLY A 62 8.01 11.86 14.14
N ILE A 63 6.70 12.16 14.27
CA ILE A 63 5.96 12.92 13.25
C ILE A 63 5.42 14.21 13.87
N THR A 64 5.80 15.35 13.28
CA THR A 64 5.34 16.67 13.71
C THR A 64 4.20 17.18 12.83
N ALA A 65 3.50 18.21 13.32
CA ALA A 65 2.45 18.90 12.56
C ALA A 65 2.98 19.51 11.25
N ASP A 66 4.22 19.98 11.24
CA ASP A 66 4.85 20.57 10.06
C ASP A 66 5.17 19.50 9.02
N MET A 67 5.71 18.35 9.43
CA MET A 67 5.93 17.21 8.53
C MET A 67 4.63 16.74 7.86
N PHE A 68 3.51 16.76 8.59
CA PHE A 68 2.20 16.41 8.03
C PHE A 68 1.73 17.39 6.93
N LYS A 69 1.91 18.70 7.17
CA LYS A 69 1.55 19.74 6.20
C LYS A 69 2.45 19.67 4.97
N GLU A 70 3.76 19.54 5.17
CA GLU A 70 4.73 19.37 4.09
C GLU A 70 4.44 18.12 3.26
N ASN A 71 4.10 17.00 3.90
CA ASN A 71 3.72 15.77 3.21
C ASN A 71 2.47 15.96 2.34
N THR A 72 1.46 16.66 2.85
CA THR A 72 0.22 16.96 2.11
C THR A 72 0.51 17.81 0.87
N GLU A 73 1.32 18.86 0.99
CA GLU A 73 1.70 19.72 -0.14
C GLU A 73 2.63 19.02 -1.13
N LEU A 74 3.53 18.16 -0.63
CA LEU A 74 4.40 17.34 -1.47
C LEU A 74 3.58 16.39 -2.35
N TRP A 75 2.61 15.69 -1.77
CA TRP A 75 1.78 14.74 -2.53
C TRP A 75 0.88 15.41 -3.55
N LYS A 76 0.35 16.60 -3.27
CA LYS A 76 -0.35 17.41 -4.29
C LYS A 76 0.53 17.67 -5.52
N LYS A 77 1.79 18.07 -5.31
CA LYS A 77 2.75 18.30 -6.40
C LYS A 77 3.11 17.01 -7.14
N ARG A 78 3.36 15.92 -6.42
CA ARG A 78 3.69 14.61 -7.01
C ARG A 78 2.54 14.06 -7.85
N VAL A 79 1.31 14.09 -7.35
CA VAL A 79 0.13 13.62 -8.10
C VAL A 79 -0.08 14.47 -9.36
N ALA A 80 0.11 15.79 -9.29
CA ALA A 80 0.04 16.65 -10.47
C ALA A 80 1.08 16.26 -11.53
N TYR A 81 2.31 15.91 -11.11
CA TYR A 81 3.34 15.41 -12.02
C TYR A 81 3.04 14.01 -12.56
N TYR A 82 2.47 13.11 -11.76
CA TYR A 82 2.03 11.80 -12.25
C TYR A 82 0.97 11.93 -13.35
N LYS A 83 0.01 12.85 -13.18
CA LYS A 83 -1.01 13.17 -14.18
C LYS A 83 -0.44 13.77 -15.47
N SER A 84 0.72 14.46 -15.42
CA SER A 84 1.38 14.96 -16.63
C SER A 84 2.18 13.88 -17.35
N LEU A 85 2.69 12.88 -16.63
CA LEU A 85 3.42 11.75 -17.21
C LEU A 85 2.50 10.68 -17.78
N ASP A 86 1.38 10.39 -17.13
CA ASP A 86 0.38 9.41 -17.55
C ASP A 86 -0.98 10.07 -17.74
N TYR A 87 -1.36 10.24 -19.01
CA TYR A 87 -2.63 10.84 -19.39
C TYR A 87 -3.83 9.99 -18.91
N GLN A 88 -3.65 8.68 -18.71
CA GLN A 88 -4.72 7.79 -18.24
C GLN A 88 -5.10 8.09 -16.79
N LEU A 89 -4.14 8.48 -15.95
CA LEU A 89 -4.40 8.89 -14.57
C LEU A 89 -5.13 10.24 -14.50
N ALA A 90 -4.93 11.10 -15.50
CA ALA A 90 -5.66 12.37 -15.63
C ALA A 90 -7.10 12.20 -16.15
N GLU A 91 -7.39 11.06 -16.80
CA GLU A 91 -8.71 10.77 -17.37
C GLU A 91 -9.71 10.37 -16.26
N ARG A 92 -10.70 11.24 -16.02
CA ARG A 92 -11.72 11.00 -14.99
C ARG A 92 -12.53 9.74 -15.30
N GLY A 93 -12.55 8.81 -14.35
CA GLY A 93 -13.36 7.58 -14.42
C GLY A 93 -12.66 6.38 -15.06
N ARG A 94 -11.44 6.57 -15.61
CA ARG A 94 -10.60 5.49 -16.14
C ARG A 94 -10.17 4.48 -15.07
N TYR A 95 -9.80 4.99 -13.90
CA TYR A 95 -9.50 4.22 -12.70
C TYR A 95 -10.52 4.55 -11.61
N ARG A 96 -10.96 3.53 -10.86
CA ARG A 96 -11.93 3.70 -9.78
C ARG A 96 -11.41 3.19 -8.44
N ASN A 97 -10.69 2.08 -8.47
CA ASN A 97 -10.16 1.42 -7.28
C ASN A 97 -8.63 1.50 -7.31
N LEU A 98 -8.06 2.36 -6.45
CA LEU A 98 -6.61 2.53 -6.31
C LEU A 98 -6.15 1.84 -5.03
N LEU A 99 -4.95 1.25 -5.07
CA LEU A 99 -4.27 0.71 -3.90
C LEU A 99 -2.98 1.49 -3.71
N ASP A 100 -2.80 2.07 -2.53
CA ASP A 100 -1.53 2.67 -2.12
C ASP A 100 -0.81 1.70 -1.18
N MET A 101 0.26 1.08 -1.67
CA MET A 101 0.97 0.01 -0.96
C MET A 101 1.74 0.53 0.26
N ASN A 102 2.11 1.81 0.26
CA ASN A 102 2.77 2.47 1.37
C ASN A 102 2.26 3.91 1.49
N ALA A 103 1.14 4.07 2.18
CA ALA A 103 0.44 5.34 2.27
C ALA A 103 1.12 6.34 3.21
N PHE A 104 1.99 5.89 4.11
CA PHE A 104 2.56 6.71 5.19
C PHE A 104 1.47 7.53 5.91
N LEU A 105 1.34 8.83 5.66
CA LEU A 105 0.32 9.69 6.26
C LEU A 105 -1.00 9.79 5.47
N GLY A 106 -1.16 9.06 4.35
CA GLY A 106 -2.33 9.12 3.46
C GLY A 106 -2.34 10.33 2.53
N GLY A 107 -1.18 10.93 2.25
CA GLY A 107 -1.06 12.14 1.43
C GLY A 107 -1.46 11.92 -0.04
N PHE A 108 -1.15 10.76 -0.61
CA PHE A 108 -1.52 10.40 -1.98
C PHE A 108 -3.05 10.36 -2.14
N ALA A 109 -3.76 9.67 -1.24
CA ALA A 109 -5.22 9.62 -1.25
C ALA A 109 -5.86 11.00 -1.03
N ALA A 110 -5.31 11.81 -0.13
CA ALA A 110 -5.82 13.16 0.10
C ALA A 110 -5.67 14.07 -1.14
N ALA A 111 -4.61 13.88 -1.93
CA ALA A 111 -4.38 14.64 -3.17
C ALA A 111 -5.31 14.23 -4.33
N LEU A 112 -5.95 13.05 -4.24
CA LEU A 112 -6.85 12.51 -5.27
C LEU A 112 -8.33 12.62 -4.91
N ILE A 113 -8.67 13.35 -3.84
CA ILE A 113 -10.05 13.37 -3.34
C ILE A 113 -11.07 13.98 -4.31
N ASP A 114 -10.62 14.88 -5.17
CA ASP A 114 -11.47 15.55 -6.17
C ASP A 114 -11.80 14.65 -7.37
N ASP A 115 -11.12 13.51 -7.50
CA ASP A 115 -11.38 12.54 -8.57
C ASP A 115 -12.43 11.50 -8.11
N PRO A 116 -13.28 10.98 -9.01
CA PRO A 116 -14.33 10.01 -8.68
C PRO A 116 -13.77 8.60 -8.49
N LEU A 117 -12.81 8.45 -7.58
CA LEU A 117 -12.10 7.21 -7.26
C LEU A 117 -12.01 7.03 -5.74
N TRP A 118 -11.65 5.83 -5.30
CA TRP A 118 -11.28 5.59 -3.91
C TRP A 118 -9.91 4.94 -3.84
N VAL A 119 -9.18 5.25 -2.77
CA VAL A 119 -7.83 4.74 -2.52
C VAL A 119 -7.86 3.89 -1.26
N MET A 120 -7.45 2.64 -1.37
CA MET A 120 -7.13 1.81 -0.22
C MET A 120 -5.72 2.15 0.26
N ASN A 121 -5.60 2.74 1.44
CA ASN A 121 -4.31 3.14 1.99
C ASN A 121 -3.72 2.00 2.83
N THR A 122 -2.56 1.49 2.44
CA THR A 122 -1.91 0.42 3.20
C THR A 122 -0.73 0.96 3.98
N VAL A 123 -0.65 0.59 5.25
CA VAL A 123 0.53 0.83 6.10
C VAL A 123 1.28 -0.49 6.24
N PRO A 124 2.47 -0.62 5.63
CA PRO A 124 3.29 -1.81 5.76
C PRO A 124 3.63 -2.11 7.22
N VAL A 125 3.62 -3.39 7.61
CA VAL A 125 4.04 -3.79 8.96
C VAL A 125 5.51 -3.49 9.26
N GLU A 126 6.33 -3.37 8.21
CA GLU A 126 7.75 -3.02 8.30
C GLU A 126 7.99 -1.50 8.39
N ALA A 127 6.93 -0.68 8.27
CA ALA A 127 7.07 0.77 8.42
C ALA A 127 7.46 1.14 9.86
N GLU A 128 8.38 2.10 10.00
CA GLU A 128 8.89 2.53 11.31
C GLU A 128 7.78 3.14 12.20
N PHE A 129 6.85 3.86 11.58
CA PHE A 129 5.77 4.56 12.27
C PHE A 129 4.42 3.93 11.98
N ASN A 130 3.66 3.67 13.03
CA ASN A 130 2.27 3.28 12.88
C ASN A 130 1.38 4.51 12.61
N THR A 131 1.17 4.80 11.34
CA THR A 131 0.42 5.96 10.84
C THR A 131 -1.05 5.66 10.51
N LEU A 132 -1.54 4.43 10.72
CA LEU A 132 -2.91 4.07 10.33
C LEU A 132 -3.95 4.91 11.09
N GLY A 133 -3.69 5.22 12.36
CA GLY A 133 -4.55 6.12 13.14
C GLY A 133 -4.68 7.50 12.52
N VAL A 134 -3.61 8.04 11.93
CA VAL A 134 -3.63 9.32 11.21
C VAL A 134 -4.49 9.23 9.96
N ILE A 135 -4.38 8.15 9.19
CA ILE A 135 -5.21 7.92 8.00
C ILE A 135 -6.70 7.92 8.37
N TYR A 136 -7.07 7.26 9.46
CA TYR A 136 -8.46 7.24 9.94
C TYR A 136 -8.93 8.61 10.46
N GLU A 137 -8.07 9.35 11.17
CA GLU A 137 -8.40 10.70 11.66
C GLU A 137 -8.61 11.70 10.50
N ARG A 138 -7.95 11.50 9.35
CA ARG A 138 -8.23 12.21 8.08
C ARG A 138 -9.54 11.77 7.43
N GLY A 139 -10.13 10.66 7.88
CA GLY A 139 -11.33 10.07 7.31
C GLY A 139 -11.11 9.25 6.04
N LEU A 140 -9.89 8.76 5.85
CA LEU A 140 -9.53 7.86 4.77
C LEU A 140 -9.63 6.42 5.25
N ILE A 141 -9.85 5.50 4.32
CA ILE A 141 -9.83 4.05 4.58
C ILE A 141 -8.42 3.51 4.41
N GLY A 142 -8.04 2.59 5.30
CA GLY A 142 -6.76 1.93 5.21
C GLY A 142 -6.68 0.64 6.01
N THR A 143 -5.58 -0.08 5.84
CA THR A 143 -5.31 -1.36 6.50
C THR A 143 -3.81 -1.51 6.76
N TYR A 144 -3.44 -2.43 7.65
CA TYR A 144 -2.09 -2.97 7.66
C TYR A 144 -1.97 -4.10 6.63
N GLN A 145 -0.79 -4.25 6.05
CA GLN A 145 -0.46 -5.41 5.22
C GLN A 145 1.02 -5.76 5.38
N ASN A 146 1.30 -7.06 5.40
CA ASN A 146 2.64 -7.56 5.14
C ASN A 146 2.75 -7.93 3.65
N TRP A 147 3.59 -7.23 2.89
CA TRP A 147 3.76 -7.52 1.46
C TRP A 147 4.55 -8.81 1.18
N CYS A 148 5.12 -9.43 2.21
CA CYS A 148 5.67 -10.79 2.10
C CYS A 148 4.58 -11.88 2.19
N GLU A 149 3.33 -11.49 2.50
CA GLU A 149 2.18 -12.38 2.59
C GLU A 149 1.10 -11.95 1.59
N ALA A 150 0.25 -12.89 1.20
CA ALA A 150 -0.85 -12.61 0.29
C ALA A 150 -1.86 -11.64 0.92
N MET A 151 -2.25 -10.62 0.18
CA MET A 151 -3.25 -9.64 0.57
C MET A 151 -4.66 -10.19 0.31
N SER A 152 -5.57 -10.02 1.27
CA SER A 152 -6.97 -10.32 1.03
C SER A 152 -7.57 -9.27 0.07
N THR A 153 -7.89 -9.69 -1.15
CA THR A 153 -8.48 -8.82 -2.19
C THR A 153 -10.00 -8.83 -2.21
N TYR A 154 -10.65 -9.40 -1.19
CA TYR A 154 -12.11 -9.48 -1.15
C TYR A 154 -12.72 -8.17 -0.64
N PRO A 155 -13.77 -7.60 -1.28
CA PRO A 155 -14.54 -8.12 -2.41
C PRO A 155 -14.14 -7.59 -3.81
N ARG A 156 -13.07 -6.79 -3.95
CA ARG A 156 -12.68 -6.18 -5.24
C ARG A 156 -11.17 -6.12 -5.47
N THR A 157 -10.76 -6.38 -6.72
CA THR A 157 -9.41 -6.12 -7.25
C THR A 157 -9.23 -4.67 -7.67
N TYR A 158 -7.98 -4.23 -7.82
CA TYR A 158 -7.60 -2.84 -8.06
C TYR A 158 -7.30 -2.55 -9.54
N ASP A 159 -7.62 -1.35 -9.98
CA ASP A 159 -7.35 -0.89 -11.36
C ASP A 159 -5.98 -0.20 -11.45
N PHE A 160 -5.48 0.28 -10.31
CA PHE A 160 -4.23 1.02 -10.24
C PHE A 160 -3.52 0.76 -8.90
N ILE A 161 -2.20 0.55 -8.95
CA ILE A 161 -1.37 0.35 -7.77
C ILE A 161 -0.32 1.45 -7.70
N HIS A 162 -0.23 2.11 -6.55
CA HIS A 162 0.81 3.05 -6.19
C HIS A 162 1.72 2.44 -5.11
N GLY A 163 3.02 2.71 -5.18
CA GLY A 163 3.96 2.38 -4.10
C GLY A 163 5.10 3.37 -4.01
N ASP A 164 5.30 3.98 -2.84
CA ASP A 164 6.45 4.84 -2.52
C ASP A 164 7.45 4.07 -1.65
N SER A 165 8.66 3.87 -2.17
CA SER A 165 9.79 3.17 -1.54
C SER A 165 9.47 1.79 -0.95
N VAL A 166 8.50 1.09 -1.53
CA VAL A 166 8.01 -0.21 -1.04
C VAL A 166 9.09 -1.28 -1.19
N PHE A 167 9.81 -1.32 -2.31
CA PHE A 167 10.79 -2.37 -2.55
C PHE A 167 12.05 -2.15 -1.71
N SER A 168 12.48 -0.90 -1.53
CA SER A 168 13.54 -0.55 -0.59
C SER A 168 13.17 -0.93 0.86
N LEU A 169 11.91 -0.73 1.26
CA LEU A 169 11.43 -1.11 2.61
C LEU A 169 11.54 -2.62 2.85
N TYR A 170 11.26 -3.44 1.83
CA TYR A 170 11.23 -4.90 1.94
C TYR A 170 12.49 -5.62 1.45
N GLN A 171 13.52 -4.90 0.99
CA GLN A 171 14.70 -5.44 0.31
C GLN A 171 15.42 -6.57 1.08
N ASN A 172 15.38 -6.55 2.41
CA ASN A 172 16.05 -7.54 3.27
C ASN A 172 15.07 -8.46 4.02
N ARG A 173 13.78 -8.43 3.67
CA ARG A 173 12.72 -9.14 4.40
C ARG A 173 12.11 -10.26 3.55
N CYS A 174 11.79 -9.97 2.29
CA CYS A 174 11.32 -10.95 1.33
C CYS A 174 11.81 -10.64 -0.07
N LYS A 175 11.57 -11.60 -0.98
CA LYS A 175 12.01 -11.48 -2.37
C LYS A 175 11.13 -10.48 -3.11
N MET A 176 11.76 -9.67 -3.95
CA MET A 176 11.08 -8.69 -4.80
C MET A 176 10.06 -9.37 -5.73
N GLU A 177 10.40 -10.57 -6.18
CA GLU A 177 9.57 -11.42 -7.03
C GLU A 177 8.24 -11.77 -6.36
N ASP A 178 8.25 -12.08 -5.06
CA ASP A 178 7.03 -12.45 -4.32
C ASP A 178 6.06 -11.25 -4.24
N ILE A 179 6.59 -10.05 -3.99
CA ILE A 179 5.81 -8.80 -3.98
C ILE A 179 5.25 -8.50 -5.37
N LEU A 180 6.06 -8.65 -6.42
CA LEU A 180 5.64 -8.39 -7.80
C LEU A 180 4.58 -9.38 -8.28
N LEU A 181 4.68 -10.66 -7.91
CA LEU A 181 3.67 -11.67 -8.19
C LEU A 181 2.35 -11.34 -7.48
N GLU A 182 2.42 -10.88 -6.23
CA GLU A 182 1.25 -10.43 -5.50
C GLU A 182 0.62 -9.20 -6.16
N MET A 183 1.44 -8.23 -6.59
CA MET A 183 0.96 -7.09 -7.38
C MET A 183 0.28 -7.52 -8.68
N ASP A 184 0.84 -8.51 -9.40
CA ASP A 184 0.21 -9.06 -10.59
C ASP A 184 -1.14 -9.70 -10.27
N ARG A 185 -1.24 -10.44 -9.18
CA ARG A 185 -2.48 -11.11 -8.76
C ARG A 185 -3.59 -10.11 -8.43
N ILE A 186 -3.26 -9.01 -7.76
CA ILE A 186 -4.25 -8.02 -7.28
C ILE A 186 -4.66 -6.99 -8.36
N LEU A 187 -3.80 -6.77 -9.35
CA LEU A 187 -4.02 -5.82 -10.45
C LEU A 187 -4.90 -6.43 -11.54
N ARG A 188 -5.94 -5.69 -11.93
CA ARG A 188 -6.79 -6.08 -13.07
C ARG A 188 -6.02 -6.00 -14.39
N PRO A 189 -6.43 -6.77 -15.40
CA PRO A 189 -5.94 -6.56 -16.76
C PRO A 189 -6.13 -5.12 -17.21
N GLN A 190 -5.16 -4.59 -17.96
CA GLN A 190 -5.10 -3.17 -18.35
C GLN A 190 -5.02 -2.20 -17.16
N GLY A 191 -4.76 -2.69 -15.95
CA GLY A 191 -4.43 -1.87 -14.80
C GLY A 191 -3.03 -1.30 -14.92
N SER A 192 -2.81 -0.18 -14.24
CA SER A 192 -1.52 0.52 -14.27
C SER A 192 -0.86 0.56 -12.90
N VAL A 193 0.45 0.68 -12.90
CA VAL A 193 1.28 0.69 -11.70
C VAL A 193 2.21 1.90 -11.77
N ILE A 194 2.26 2.66 -10.68
CA ILE A 194 3.30 3.67 -10.43
C ILE A 194 4.08 3.26 -9.20
N LEU A 195 5.39 3.08 -9.38
CA LEU A 195 6.33 2.85 -8.29
C LEU A 195 7.34 3.97 -8.26
N ARG A 196 7.65 4.44 -7.06
CA ARG A 196 8.70 5.42 -6.83
C ARG A 196 9.72 4.81 -5.89
N ASP A 197 10.96 4.69 -6.33
CA ASP A 197 12.05 4.09 -5.55
C ASP A 197 13.41 4.49 -6.14
N ASP A 198 14.51 4.05 -5.52
CA ASP A 198 15.86 4.24 -6.07
C ASP A 198 16.01 3.54 -7.43
N VAL A 199 16.71 4.18 -8.35
CA VAL A 199 16.93 3.67 -9.72
C VAL A 199 17.48 2.24 -9.75
N ASP A 200 18.37 1.86 -8.82
CA ASP A 200 18.98 0.53 -8.80
C ASP A 200 17.95 -0.56 -8.46
N VAL A 201 16.96 -0.21 -7.65
CA VAL A 201 15.82 -1.07 -7.29
C VAL A 201 14.85 -1.15 -8.47
N LEU A 202 14.51 -0.01 -9.07
CA LEU A 202 13.57 0.04 -10.19
C LEU A 202 14.08 -0.68 -11.45
N LEU A 203 15.39 -0.70 -11.70
CA LEU A 203 15.97 -1.49 -12.79
C LEU A 203 15.77 -3.00 -12.58
N LYS A 204 15.83 -3.48 -11.34
CA LYS A 204 15.53 -4.88 -11.00
C LYS A 204 14.05 -5.16 -11.16
N VAL A 205 13.19 -4.28 -10.64
CA VAL A 205 11.72 -4.36 -10.81
C VAL A 205 11.36 -4.43 -12.29
N LYS A 206 11.96 -3.57 -13.12
CA LYS A 206 11.74 -3.55 -14.57
C LYS A 206 12.08 -4.89 -15.21
N LYS A 207 13.21 -5.50 -14.86
CA LYS A 207 13.60 -6.82 -15.39
C LYS A 207 12.53 -7.89 -15.14
N PHE A 208 11.93 -7.90 -13.94
CA PHE A 208 10.85 -8.84 -13.61
C PHE A 208 9.53 -8.47 -14.26
N ALA A 209 9.18 -7.17 -14.29
CA ALA A 209 7.97 -6.69 -14.95
C ALA A 209 7.97 -7.02 -16.46
N ASP A 210 9.12 -6.84 -17.13
CA ASP A 210 9.29 -7.21 -18.54
C ASP A 210 9.15 -8.72 -18.75
N ALA A 211 9.63 -9.55 -17.81
CA ALA A 211 9.46 -11.00 -17.84
C ALA A 211 8.00 -11.45 -17.59
N MET A 212 7.20 -10.63 -16.90
CA MET A 212 5.74 -10.81 -16.74
C MET A 212 4.94 -10.18 -17.89
N GLU A 213 5.60 -9.72 -18.95
CA GLU A 213 5.01 -9.06 -20.12
C GLU A 213 4.24 -7.76 -19.81
N TRP A 214 4.58 -7.09 -18.71
CA TRP A 214 4.06 -5.75 -18.44
C TRP A 214 4.72 -4.74 -19.39
N ASP A 215 3.93 -3.78 -19.88
CA ASP A 215 4.48 -2.67 -20.65
C ASP A 215 5.06 -1.63 -19.68
N SER A 216 6.38 -1.58 -19.54
CA SER A 216 7.04 -0.81 -18.48
C SER A 216 8.05 0.22 -18.97
N ARG A 217 8.04 1.40 -18.34
CA ARG A 217 8.95 2.52 -18.60
C ARG A 217 9.41 3.18 -17.30
N ILE A 218 10.61 3.75 -17.30
CA ILE A 218 11.12 4.56 -16.20
C ILE A 218 11.13 6.01 -16.64
N ALA A 219 10.60 6.90 -15.82
CA ALA A 219 10.57 8.33 -16.01
C ALA A 219 11.41 9.05 -14.95
N ASP A 220 11.84 10.26 -15.28
CA ASP A 220 12.60 11.11 -14.38
C ASP A 220 11.74 11.70 -13.26
N HIS A 221 12.42 12.00 -12.17
CA HIS A 221 11.87 12.68 -11.00
C HIS A 221 11.41 14.11 -11.32
N GLU A 222 10.42 14.63 -10.59
CA GLU A 222 9.85 15.98 -10.80
C GLU A 222 10.88 17.13 -10.63
N LYS A 223 11.96 16.88 -9.89
CA LYS A 223 13.10 17.81 -9.66
C LYS A 223 14.22 17.67 -10.70
N GLY A 224 14.07 16.79 -11.69
CA GLY A 224 15.01 16.61 -12.80
C GLY A 224 15.75 15.26 -12.82
N PRO A 225 16.56 15.04 -13.88
CA PRO A 225 17.14 13.74 -14.21
C PRO A 225 18.29 13.29 -13.30
N HIS A 226 18.88 14.19 -12.51
CA HIS A 226 20.01 13.84 -11.63
C HIS A 226 19.59 13.23 -10.29
N GLN A 227 18.29 13.18 -9.98
CA GLN A 227 17.79 12.51 -8.79
C GLN A 227 17.89 10.99 -8.95
N ARG A 228 18.33 10.32 -7.89
CA ARG A 228 18.41 8.85 -7.84
C ARG A 228 17.05 8.19 -7.72
N GLU A 229 16.12 8.81 -6.99
CA GLU A 229 14.72 8.42 -7.00
C GLU A 229 14.16 8.60 -8.40
N LYS A 230 13.57 7.54 -8.97
CA LYS A 230 12.89 7.59 -10.26
C LYS A 230 11.46 7.12 -10.11
N ILE A 231 10.70 7.25 -11.19
CA ILE A 231 9.31 6.80 -11.22
C ILE A 231 9.20 5.73 -12.29
N PHE A 232 8.83 4.53 -11.88
CA PHE A 232 8.54 3.41 -12.75
C PHE A 232 7.03 3.38 -13.03
N PHE A 233 6.70 3.33 -14.31
CA PHE A 233 5.34 3.18 -14.80
C PHE A 233 5.24 1.83 -15.49
N ALA A 234 4.18 1.08 -15.20
CA ALA A 234 3.87 -0.13 -15.94
C ALA A 234 2.38 -0.27 -16.20
N VAL A 235 2.03 -0.90 -17.31
CA VAL A 235 0.65 -1.29 -17.63
C VAL A 235 0.61 -2.79 -17.83
N LYS A 236 -0.27 -3.46 -17.09
CA LYS A 236 -0.48 -4.90 -17.23
C LYS A 236 -1.24 -5.18 -18.52
N LYS A 237 -0.61 -5.91 -19.44
CA LYS A 237 -1.29 -6.31 -20.68
C LYS A 237 -2.37 -7.35 -20.39
N TYR A 238 -3.43 -7.33 -21.17
CA TYR A 238 -4.38 -8.43 -21.19
C TYR A 238 -3.84 -9.51 -22.12
N TRP A 239 -3.23 -10.54 -21.54
CA TRP A 239 -2.81 -11.71 -22.27
C TRP A 239 -3.94 -12.74 -22.27
N THR A 240 -4.34 -13.18 -23.46
CA THR A 240 -5.17 -14.37 -23.67
C THR A 240 -4.37 -15.36 -24.50
N ALA A 241 -4.52 -16.66 -24.21
CA ALA A 241 -3.94 -17.69 -25.07
C ALA A 241 -4.43 -17.49 -26.51
N PRO A 242 -3.55 -17.63 -27.53
CA PRO A 242 -3.99 -17.58 -28.91
C PRO A 242 -5.03 -18.70 -29.14
N PRO A 243 -6.06 -18.45 -29.96
CA PRO A 243 -7.04 -19.47 -30.28
C PRO A 243 -6.34 -20.69 -30.90
N PRO A 244 -6.80 -21.93 -30.61
CA PRO A 244 -6.20 -23.12 -31.20
C PRO A 244 -6.28 -23.06 -32.72
N GLU A 245 -5.17 -23.35 -33.40
CA GLU A 245 -5.11 -23.39 -34.86
C GLU A 245 -6.18 -24.36 -35.40
N GLN A 246 -7.12 -23.84 -36.17
CA GLN A 246 -8.04 -24.67 -36.94
C GLN A 246 -7.21 -25.39 -38.01
N LYS A 247 -6.92 -26.67 -37.79
CA LYS A 247 -6.42 -27.53 -38.87
C LYS A 247 -7.47 -27.56 -39.97
N SER A 248 -7.18 -26.93 -41.09
CA SER A 248 -7.96 -27.10 -42.33
C SER A 248 -7.85 -28.57 -42.74
N THR A 249 -8.93 -29.32 -42.53
CA THR A 249 -9.16 -30.64 -43.13
C THR A 249 -9.19 -30.57 -44.64
#